data_AF-A0AAJ6MMK2-F1
#
_entry.id   AF-A0AAJ6MMK2-F1
#
_cell.length_a   1.000
_cell.length_b   1.000
_cell.length_c   1.000
_cell.angle_alpha   90.00
_cell.angle_beta   90.00
_cell.angle_gamma   90.00
#
_symmetry.space_group_name_H-M   'P 1'
#
loop_
_entity.id
_entity.type
_entity.pdbx_description
1 polymer ?
#
loop_
_entity_poly.entity_id
_entity_poly.type
_entity_poly.pdbx_seq_one_letter_code
_entity_poly.pdbx_strand_id
1 'polypeptide(L)'
;MMGGSTFTRHREIAWRGGRTTPTSRLVAEESAVALTYNGSVHAVMMGTPADLEDFGVGFSLTEGIIGRASEIGSIELISNELGMEVRMWLDGDRASTLAAWLSLGVFASSQTANDVFLGIHALSGQWQRALSHLLPLAAFLLGRSL
;
A
#
# COMPACT_ATOMS: atom_id res chain seq x y z
N MET A 1 1.56 -10.81 -21.33
CA MET A 1 3.03 -10.66 -21.45
C MET A 1 3.39 -9.27 -20.92
N MET A 2 3.49 -9.12 -19.59
CA MET A 2 3.78 -7.84 -18.94
C MET A 2 5.30 -7.76 -18.74
N GLY A 3 6.01 -7.28 -19.76
CA GLY A 3 7.47 -7.24 -19.81
C GLY A 3 8.05 -5.86 -19.45
N GLY A 4 7.71 -5.34 -18.28
CA GLY A 4 8.46 -4.22 -17.69
C GLY A 4 9.75 -4.78 -17.10
N SER A 5 10.90 -4.19 -17.42
CA SER A 5 12.16 -4.62 -16.81
C SER A 5 12.21 -4.15 -15.35
N THR A 6 12.15 -5.10 -14.41
CA THR A 6 12.31 -4.90 -12.96
C THR A 6 13.57 -4.13 -12.55
N PHE A 7 14.53 -4.01 -13.47
CA PHE A 7 15.74 -3.23 -13.32
C PHE A 7 15.93 -2.30 -14.51
N THR A 8 16.24 -1.03 -14.22
CA THR A 8 16.64 -0.05 -15.22
C THR A 8 18.15 0.19 -15.15
N ARG A 9 18.81 0.34 -16.30
CA ARG A 9 20.23 0.72 -16.36
C ARG A 9 20.39 2.23 -16.21
N HIS A 10 20.99 2.66 -15.11
CA HIS A 10 21.34 4.05 -14.89
C HIS A 10 22.81 4.30 -15.18
N ARG A 11 23.10 5.34 -15.95
CA ARG A 11 24.45 5.88 -16.09
C ARG A 11 24.79 6.69 -14.84
N GLU A 12 26.00 6.51 -14.32
CA GLU A 12 26.46 7.20 -13.13
C GLU A 12 27.94 7.58 -13.27
N ILE A 13 28.39 8.46 -12.38
CA ILE A 13 29.79 8.85 -12.27
C ILE A 13 30.30 8.29 -10.95
N ALA A 14 31.22 7.32 -11.01
CA ALA A 14 31.87 6.77 -9.82
C ALA A 14 33.07 7.64 -9.44
N TRP A 15 33.18 8.02 -8.16
CA TRP A 15 34.36 8.68 -7.61
C TRP A 15 35.23 7.67 -6.87
N ARG A 16 36.46 7.45 -7.34
CA ARG A 16 37.44 6.56 -6.69
C ARG A 16 38.83 7.17 -6.74
N GLY A 17 39.50 7.27 -5.60
CA GLY A 17 40.90 7.71 -5.51
C GLY A 17 41.18 9.09 -6.13
N GLY A 18 40.31 10.08 -5.91
CA GLY A 18 40.52 11.42 -6.48
C GLY A 18 40.14 11.56 -7.96
N ARG A 19 39.54 10.52 -8.57
CA ARG A 19 39.17 10.50 -9.99
C ARG A 19 37.70 10.15 -10.16
N THR A 20 37.02 10.84 -11.07
CA THR A 20 35.68 10.46 -11.56
C THR A 20 35.83 9.50 -12.73
N THR A 21 34.97 8.48 -12.81
CA THR A 21 34.93 7.54 -13.92
C THR A 21 33.46 7.29 -14.30
N PRO A 22 33.06 7.53 -15.56
CA PRO A 22 31.74 7.16 -16.04
C PRO A 22 31.54 5.65 -15.93
N THR A 23 30.40 5.23 -15.39
CA THR A 23 30.01 3.82 -15.31
C THR A 23 28.49 3.68 -15.45
N SER A 24 27.98 2.46 -15.35
CA SER A 24 26.54 2.20 -15.27
C SER A 24 26.25 1.11 -14.26
N ARG A 25 25.10 1.18 -13.62
CA ARG A 25 24.57 0.13 -12.75
C ARG A 25 23.12 -0.18 -13.09
N LEU A 26 22.70 -1.39 -12.77
CA LEU A 26 21.29 -1.75 -12.74
C LEU A 26 20.71 -1.25 -11.42
N VAL A 27 19.54 -0.63 -11.50
CA VAL A 27 18.78 -0.11 -10.36
C VAL A 27 17.42 -0.78 -10.40
N ALA A 28 16.99 -1.34 -9.27
CA ALA A 28 15.66 -1.92 -9.17
C ALA A 28 14.61 -0.83 -9.38
N GLU A 29 13.56 -1.17 -10.11
CA GLU A 29 12.38 -0.35 -10.23
C GLU A 29 11.57 -0.39 -8.94
N GLU A 30 11.08 0.77 -8.51
CA GLU A 30 10.22 0.94 -7.36
C GLU A 30 9.00 1.74 -7.81
N SER A 31 7.82 1.16 -7.67
CA SER A 31 6.54 1.73 -8.10
C SER A 31 5.52 1.61 -6.98
N ALA A 32 4.50 2.46 -7.00
CA ALA A 32 3.41 2.33 -6.05
C ALA A 32 2.59 1.08 -6.40
N VAL A 33 2.32 0.24 -5.40
CA VAL A 33 1.49 -0.97 -5.50
C VAL A 33 0.30 -0.78 -4.57
N ALA A 34 -0.88 -0.59 -5.16
CA ALA A 34 -2.14 -0.47 -4.45
C ALA A 34 -2.80 -1.86 -4.32
N LEU A 35 -3.13 -2.29 -3.10
CA LEU A 35 -3.93 -3.50 -2.89
C LEU A 35 -5.38 -3.10 -2.66
N THR A 36 -6.26 -3.60 -3.51
CA THR A 36 -7.71 -3.39 -3.39
C THR A 36 -8.42 -4.70 -3.10
N TYR A 37 -9.39 -4.67 -2.19
CA TYR A 37 -10.26 -5.80 -1.90
C TYR A 37 -11.70 -5.39 -2.14
N ASN A 38 -12.43 -6.15 -2.98
CA ASN A 38 -13.83 -5.90 -3.29
C ASN A 38 -14.12 -4.43 -3.69
N GLY A 39 -13.22 -3.82 -4.45
CA GLY A 39 -13.35 -2.45 -4.96
C GLY A 39 -12.89 -1.35 -3.99
N SER A 40 -12.37 -1.68 -2.81
CA SER A 40 -11.83 -0.68 -1.87
C SER A 40 -10.32 -0.81 -1.68
N VAL A 41 -9.60 0.32 -1.68
CA VAL A 41 -8.15 0.36 -1.40
C VAL A 41 -7.90 0.08 0.07
N HIS A 42 -7.04 -0.89 0.34
CA HIS A 42 -6.64 -1.27 1.70
C HIS A 42 -5.25 -0.76 2.04
N ALA A 43 -4.31 -0.86 1.11
CA ALA A 43 -2.95 -0.39 1.30
C ALA A 43 -2.35 0.11 -0.01
N VAL A 44 -1.40 1.04 0.10
CA VAL A 44 -0.48 1.40 -0.98
C VAL A 44 0.93 1.31 -0.44
N MET A 45 1.78 0.57 -1.13
CA MET A 45 3.17 0.38 -0.74
C MET A 45 4.09 0.68 -1.92
N MET A 46 5.31 1.13 -1.64
CA MET A 46 6.35 1.15 -2.66
C MET A 46 6.92 -0.25 -2.78
N GLY A 47 7.02 -0.74 -4.02
CA GLY A 47 7.49 -2.08 -4.27
C GLY A 47 7.96 -2.25 -5.70
N THR A 48 8.72 -3.31 -5.91
CA THR A 48 9.10 -3.72 -7.24
C THR A 48 7.88 -4.32 -7.96
N PRO A 49 7.54 -3.90 -9.19
CA PRO A 49 6.33 -4.34 -9.90
C PRO A 49 6.51 -5.74 -10.52
N ALA A 50 6.91 -6.71 -9.71
CA ALA A 50 7.11 -8.11 -10.07
C ALA A 50 6.41 -9.02 -9.06
N ASP A 51 5.98 -10.20 -9.52
CA ASP A 51 5.36 -11.24 -8.68
C ASP A 51 4.18 -10.71 -7.82
N LEU A 52 3.42 -9.76 -8.38
CA LEU A 52 2.41 -9.00 -7.64
C LEU A 52 1.20 -9.82 -7.18
N GLU A 53 0.87 -10.91 -7.87
CA GLU A 53 -0.18 -11.84 -7.44
C GLU A 53 0.23 -12.54 -6.14
N ASP A 54 1.43 -13.12 -6.11
CA ASP A 54 2.00 -13.78 -4.93
C ASP A 54 2.19 -12.78 -3.77
N PHE A 55 2.64 -11.56 -4.09
CA PHE A 55 2.73 -10.47 -3.14
C PHE A 55 1.37 -10.15 -2.50
N GLY A 56 0.33 -10.01 -3.32
CA GLY A 56 -1.04 -9.74 -2.85
C GLY A 56 -1.57 -10.83 -1.93
N VAL A 57 -1.40 -12.10 -2.30
CA VAL A 57 -1.79 -13.25 -1.47
C VAL A 57 -1.00 -13.26 -0.14
N GLY A 58 0.32 -13.10 -0.21
CA GLY A 58 1.20 -13.11 0.96
C GLY A 58 0.90 -11.97 1.93
N PHE A 59 0.65 -10.76 1.42
CA PHE A 59 0.20 -9.62 2.21
C PHE A 59 -1.14 -9.91 2.90
N SER A 60 -2.10 -10.45 2.15
CA SER A 60 -3.44 -10.78 2.66
C SER A 60 -3.40 -11.77 3.83
N LEU A 61 -2.53 -12.78 3.74
CA LEU A 61 -2.33 -13.78 4.81
C LEU A 61 -1.62 -13.17 6.02
N THR A 62 -0.58 -12.36 5.78
CA THR A 62 0.25 -11.76 6.84
C THR A 62 -0.54 -10.77 7.68
N GLU A 63 -1.36 -9.94 7.03
CA GLU A 63 -2.23 -8.95 7.71
C GLU A 63 -3.54 -9.57 8.25
N GLY A 64 -3.76 -10.87 8.05
CA GLY A 64 -4.96 -11.56 8.54
C GLY A 64 -6.26 -11.16 7.82
N ILE A 65 -6.15 -10.58 6.62
CA ILE A 65 -7.29 -10.23 5.76
C ILE A 65 -8.01 -11.49 5.30
N ILE A 66 -7.24 -12.55 4.99
CA ILE A 66 -7.72 -13.89 4.69
C ILE A 66 -7.04 -14.92 5.60
N GLY A 67 -7.71 -16.04 5.86
CA GLY A 67 -7.12 -17.17 6.59
C GLY A 67 -6.51 -18.23 5.67
N ARG A 68 -6.95 -18.30 4.40
CA ARG A 68 -6.44 -19.22 3.37
C ARG A 68 -6.53 -18.56 2.00
N ALA A 69 -5.59 -18.88 1.10
CA ALA A 69 -5.53 -18.30 -0.25
C ALA A 69 -6.81 -18.53 -1.07
N SER A 70 -7.52 -19.65 -0.85
CA SER A 70 -8.81 -19.96 -1.50
C SER A 70 -9.98 -19.05 -1.08
N GLU A 71 -9.78 -18.10 -0.16
CA GLU A 71 -10.75 -17.04 0.12
C GLU A 71 -10.65 -15.89 -0.91
N ILE A 72 -9.62 -15.88 -1.76
CA ILE A 72 -9.53 -14.99 -2.91
C ILE A 72 -10.17 -15.70 -4.12
N GLY A 73 -11.29 -15.19 -4.59
CA GLY A 73 -11.99 -15.69 -5.76
C GLY A 73 -11.30 -15.32 -7.08
N SER A 74 -10.75 -14.10 -7.15
CA SER A 74 -9.96 -13.66 -8.30
C SER A 74 -8.98 -12.53 -7.97
N ILE A 75 -7.91 -12.44 -8.77
CA ILE A 75 -6.90 -11.39 -8.72
C ILE A 75 -6.79 -10.77 -10.12
N GLU A 76 -6.79 -9.45 -10.18
CA GLU A 76 -6.60 -8.66 -11.39
C GLU A 76 -5.46 -7.66 -11.17
N LEU A 77 -4.50 -7.63 -12.09
CA LEU A 77 -3.41 -6.65 -12.08
C LEU A 77 -3.73 -5.52 -13.06
N ILE A 78 -3.76 -4.28 -12.56
CA ILE A 78 -4.08 -3.09 -13.35
C ILE A 78 -2.93 -2.10 -13.26
N SER A 79 -2.32 -1.78 -14.41
CA SER A 79 -1.32 -0.71 -14.49
C SER A 79 -1.99 0.65 -14.74
N ASN A 80 -1.58 1.67 -14.01
CA ASN A 80 -2.02 3.06 -14.21
C ASN A 80 -0.83 4.03 -14.11
N GLU A 81 -1.09 5.35 -14.22
CA GLU A 81 -0.03 6.38 -14.20
C GLU A 81 0.68 6.51 -12.85
N LEU A 82 0.03 6.07 -11.75
CA LEU A 82 0.57 6.15 -10.40
C LEU A 82 1.34 4.89 -10.00
N GLY A 83 1.11 3.76 -10.69
CA GLY A 83 1.78 2.50 -10.45
C GLY A 83 0.91 1.28 -10.80
N MET A 84 0.98 0.25 -9.97
CA MET A 84 0.25 -1.02 -10.13
C MET A 84 -0.85 -1.15 -9.09
N GLU A 85 -2.01 -1.66 -9.49
CA GLU A 85 -3.10 -2.05 -8.60
C GLU A 85 -3.24 -3.58 -8.65
N VAL A 86 -3.20 -4.21 -7.48
CA VAL A 86 -3.51 -5.62 -7.25
C VAL A 86 -4.93 -5.68 -6.70
N ARG A 87 -5.88 -5.93 -7.58
CA ARG A 87 -7.30 -6.00 -7.25
C ARG A 87 -7.71 -7.43 -6.94
N MET A 88 -8.18 -7.65 -5.73
CA MET A 88 -8.59 -8.94 -5.22
C MET A 88 -10.08 -8.95 -4.91
N TRP A 89 -10.76 -10.00 -5.35
CA TRP A 89 -12.16 -10.28 -5.00
C TRP A 89 -12.19 -11.40 -3.97
N LEU A 90 -12.78 -11.13 -2.81
CA LEU A 90 -12.83 -12.08 -1.70
C LEU A 90 -14.18 -12.79 -1.64
N ASP A 91 -14.13 -14.10 -1.43
CA ASP A 91 -15.29 -14.96 -1.23
C ASP A 91 -15.65 -15.02 0.27
N GLY A 92 -16.88 -14.64 0.62
CA GLY A 92 -17.45 -14.83 1.97
C GLY A 92 -17.61 -13.56 2.83
N ASP A 93 -17.96 -13.76 4.10
CA ASP A 93 -18.45 -12.69 5.01
C ASP A 93 -17.34 -11.80 5.61
N ARG A 94 -16.05 -12.13 5.43
CA ARG A 94 -14.95 -11.24 5.88
C ARG A 94 -14.92 -9.91 5.13
N ALA A 95 -15.46 -9.88 3.92
CA ALA A 95 -15.67 -8.66 3.14
C ALA A 95 -16.53 -7.63 3.88
N SER A 96 -17.54 -8.07 4.63
CA SER A 96 -18.49 -7.18 5.32
C SER A 96 -17.83 -6.47 6.50
N THR A 97 -16.92 -7.16 7.20
CA THR A 97 -16.15 -6.57 8.30
C THR A 97 -15.21 -5.48 7.78
N LEU A 98 -14.47 -5.72 6.70
CA LEU A 98 -13.53 -4.73 6.14
C LEU A 98 -14.25 -3.51 5.55
N ALA A 99 -15.38 -3.72 4.86
CA ALA A 99 -16.21 -2.65 4.30
C ALA A 99 -16.79 -1.72 5.37
N ALA A 100 -17.14 -2.25 6.55
CA ALA A 100 -17.63 -1.44 7.66
C ALA A 100 -16.59 -0.42 8.14
N TRP A 101 -15.32 -0.81 8.31
CA TRP A 101 -14.24 0.11 8.72
C TRP A 101 -13.92 1.16 7.67
N LEU A 102 -13.96 0.79 6.39
CA LEU A 102 -13.67 1.68 5.26
C LEU A 102 -14.79 2.72 5.05
N SER A 103 -16.06 2.34 5.22
CA SER A 103 -17.21 3.26 5.15
C SER A 103 -17.20 4.33 6.25
N LEU A 104 -16.51 4.08 7.37
CA LEU A 104 -16.33 5.02 8.47
C LEU A 104 -15.04 5.87 8.34
N GLY A 105 -14.26 5.67 7.26
CA GLY A 105 -13.00 6.40 7.02
C GLY A 105 -11.88 6.04 8.00
N VAL A 106 -11.93 4.85 8.63
CA VAL A 106 -10.95 4.41 9.61
C VAL A 106 -9.93 3.48 8.96
N PHE A 107 -8.74 4.00 8.69
CA PHE A 107 -7.56 3.21 8.31
C PHE A 107 -6.65 3.07 9.53
N ALA A 108 -6.59 1.89 10.14
CA ALA A 108 -5.63 1.62 11.20
C ALA A 108 -4.98 0.26 10.95
N SER A 109 -3.84 0.28 10.25
CA SER A 109 -2.80 -0.73 10.48
C SER A 109 -1.78 -0.15 11.47
N SER A 110 -1.10 -1.03 12.19
CA SER A 110 -0.28 -0.71 13.36
C SER A 110 0.98 0.13 13.09
N GLN A 111 1.23 0.59 11.84
CA GLN A 111 2.46 1.33 11.52
C GLN A 111 2.35 2.72 10.88
N THR A 112 1.25 3.21 10.25
CA THR A 112 1.42 4.50 9.52
C THR A 112 0.23 5.40 9.17
N ALA A 113 -1.04 5.06 9.38
CA ALA A 113 -2.06 5.63 8.48
C ALA A 113 -3.24 6.41 9.09
N ASN A 114 -3.08 7.12 10.22
CA ASN A 114 -4.11 8.09 10.65
C ASN A 114 -3.55 9.51 10.94
N ASP A 115 -2.34 9.63 11.49
CA ASP A 115 -1.75 10.94 11.81
C ASP A 115 -1.37 11.76 10.56
N VAL A 116 -1.04 11.09 9.46
CA VAL A 116 -0.66 11.76 8.20
C VAL A 116 -1.84 12.54 7.61
N PHE A 117 -3.04 11.97 7.62
CA PHE A 117 -4.25 12.62 7.10
C PHE A 117 -4.72 13.76 7.99
N LEU A 118 -4.62 13.61 9.32
CA LEU A 118 -4.88 14.70 10.27
C LEU A 118 -3.95 15.90 9.98
N GLY A 119 -2.66 15.65 9.76
CA GLY A 119 -1.67 16.66 9.41
C GLY A 119 -1.97 17.38 8.08
N ILE A 120 -2.34 16.64 7.02
CA ILE A 120 -2.67 17.22 5.70
C ILE A 120 -3.94 18.08 5.77
N HIS A 121 -4.98 17.64 6.47
CA HIS A 121 -6.23 18.41 6.61
C HIS A 121 -6.07 19.65 7.50
N ALA A 122 -5.24 19.55 8.55
CA ALA A 122 -4.82 20.68 9.37
C ALA A 122 -4.10 21.76 8.54
N LEU A 123 -3.09 21.35 7.76
CA LEU A 123 -2.27 22.27 6.95
C LEU A 123 -3.05 22.88 5.76
N SER A 124 -4.05 22.19 5.23
CA SER A 124 -4.90 22.67 4.14
C SER A 124 -6.13 23.48 4.60
N GLY A 125 -6.24 23.77 5.90
CA GLY A 125 -7.33 24.57 6.46
C GLY A 125 -8.68 23.85 6.57
N GLN A 126 -8.73 22.56 6.26
CA GLN A 126 -9.95 21.73 6.30
C GLN A 126 -10.17 21.10 7.69
N TRP A 127 -10.11 21.93 8.73
CA TRP A 127 -10.13 21.48 10.14
C TRP A 127 -11.39 20.71 10.54
N GLN A 128 -12.53 20.94 9.88
CA GLN A 128 -13.76 20.17 10.15
C GLN A 128 -13.64 18.70 9.75
N ARG A 129 -12.86 18.40 8.69
CA ARG A 129 -12.55 17.02 8.28
C ARG A 129 -11.45 16.42 9.14
N ALA A 130 -10.51 17.24 9.63
CA ALA A 130 -9.52 16.80 10.61
C ALA A 130 -10.18 16.25 11.89
N LEU A 131 -11.26 16.89 12.37
CA LEU A 131 -11.98 16.49 13.58
C LEU A 131 -12.60 15.08 13.49
N SER A 132 -13.01 14.61 12.31
CA SER A 132 -13.56 13.25 12.18
C SER A 132 -12.53 12.14 12.44
N HIS A 133 -11.23 12.46 12.43
CA HIS A 133 -10.17 11.49 12.72
C HIS A 133 -9.83 11.40 14.23
N LEU A 134 -10.34 12.32 15.07
CA LEU A 134 -10.05 12.33 16.50
C LEU A 134 -10.69 11.16 17.27
N LEU A 135 -11.90 10.76 16.89
CA LEU A 135 -12.63 9.70 17.58
C LEU A 135 -12.00 8.31 17.35
N PRO A 136 -11.58 7.95 16.12
CA PRO A 136 -10.76 6.75 15.89
C PRO A 136 -9.41 6.78 16.61
N LEU A 137 -8.73 7.94 16.66
CA LEU A 137 -7.45 8.09 17.39
C LEU A 137 -7.62 7.86 18.90
N ALA A 138 -8.66 8.43 19.50
CA ALA A 138 -8.97 8.24 20.92
C ALA A 138 -9.29 6.76 21.22
N ALA A 139 -10.11 6.11 20.39
CA ALA A 139 -10.44 4.70 20.54
C ALA A 139 -9.20 3.79 20.43
N PHE A 140 -8.29 4.10 19.50
CA PHE A 140 -7.01 3.39 19.35
C PHE A 140 -6.10 3.56 20.58
N LEU A 141 -5.94 4.79 21.09
CA LEU A 141 -5.12 5.07 22.27
C LEU A 141 -5.68 4.40 23.54
N LEU A 142 -7.01 4.37 23.68
CA LEU A 142 -7.68 3.63 24.75
C LEU A 142 -7.49 2.11 24.61
N GLY A 143 -7.60 1.57 23.40
CA GLY A 143 -7.37 0.15 23.11
C GLY A 143 -5.94 -0.34 23.31
N ARG A 144 -4.94 0.57 23.30
CA ARG A 144 -3.53 0.25 23.62
C ARG A 144 -3.22 0.11 25.11
N SER A 145 -4.18 0.42 25.99
CA SER A 145 -4.03 0.39 27.45
C SER A 145 -4.66 -0.82 28.14
N LEU A 146 -5.08 -1.84 27.37
CA LEU A 146 -5.61 -3.12 27.85
C LEU A 146 -4.76 -4.30 27.33
#